data_AF-A0A2U3LH27-F1
#
_entry.id   AF-A0A2U3LH27-F1
#
_cell.length_a   1.000
_cell.length_b   1.000
_cell.length_c   1.000
_cell.angle_alpha   90.00
_cell.angle_beta   90.00
_cell.angle_gamma   90.00
#
_symmetry.space_group_name_H-M   'P 1'
#
loop_
_entity.id
_entity.type
_entity.pdbx_description
1 polymer ?
#
loop_
_entity_poly.entity_id
_entity_poly.type
_entity_poly.pdbx_seq_one_letter_code
_entity_poly.pdbx_strand_id
1 'polypeptide(L)'
;MTNKQLGKSFGIVQMKRRSSITIGKEVRKALNLADEGDVFEMIVEDGRIILEPKKLVPADQAWYWSEEWQAGEREAREDIASGRVIRARSVEELMEKLNSGDEGGV
;
A
#
# COMPACT_ATOMS: atom_id res chain seq x y z
N MET A 1 0.17 23.65 -2.60
CA MET A 1 1.34 23.93 -3.45
C MET A 1 2.24 22.70 -3.40
N THR A 2 2.13 21.80 -4.38
CA THR A 2 2.84 20.50 -4.32
C THR A 2 4.29 20.72 -4.72
N ASN A 3 5.18 20.47 -3.76
CA ASN A 3 6.63 20.65 -3.91
C ASN A 3 7.16 19.60 -4.90
N LYS A 4 7.36 19.97 -6.17
CA LYS A 4 7.82 19.06 -7.24
C LYS A 4 9.34 18.88 -7.05
N GLN A 5 9.72 17.89 -6.26
CA GLN A 5 11.12 17.54 -6.04
C GLN A 5 11.76 17.20 -7.39
N LEU A 6 12.81 17.94 -7.77
CA LEU A 6 13.56 17.70 -9.01
C LEU A 6 14.06 16.25 -9.02
N GLY A 7 13.49 15.43 -9.90
CA GLY A 7 13.78 14.02 -9.98
C GLY A 7 15.25 13.74 -10.28
N LYS A 8 15.82 12.75 -9.60
CA LYS A 8 17.16 12.22 -9.91
C LYS A 8 17.14 11.64 -11.32
N SER A 9 18.09 12.06 -12.17
CA SER A 9 18.30 11.42 -13.48
C SER A 9 19.02 10.08 -13.32
N PHE A 10 18.52 9.04 -14.00
CA PHE A 10 19.12 7.70 -14.01
C PHE A 10 19.82 7.37 -15.34
N GLY A 11 20.04 8.38 -16.19
CA GLY A 11 20.69 8.24 -17.50
C GLY A 11 19.72 8.30 -18.67
N ILE A 12 20.26 8.17 -19.88
CA ILE A 12 19.50 8.21 -21.14
C ILE A 12 19.11 6.78 -21.51
N VAL A 13 17.83 6.57 -21.80
CA VAL A 13 17.30 5.31 -22.35
C VAL A 13 16.92 5.50 -23.81
N GLN A 14 16.98 4.42 -24.58
CA GLN A 14 16.60 4.42 -25.99
C GLN A 14 15.42 3.48 -26.21
N MET A 15 14.43 3.93 -26.97
CA MET A 15 13.35 3.08 -27.45
C MET A 15 13.91 1.93 -28.28
N LYS A 16 13.51 0.71 -27.92
CA LYS A 16 13.86 -0.53 -28.62
C LYS A 16 12.77 -0.87 -29.63
N ARG A 17 12.90 -2.05 -30.26
CA ARG A 17 11.88 -2.58 -31.16
C ARG A 17 10.53 -2.71 -30.43
N ARG A 18 9.43 -2.69 -31.18
CA ARG A 18 8.06 -2.80 -30.66
C ARG A 18 7.72 -1.72 -29.62
N SER A 19 8.28 -0.52 -29.76
CA SER A 19 7.99 0.63 -28.90
C SER A 19 8.22 0.38 -27.40
N SER A 20 9.22 -0.45 -27.07
CA SER A 20 9.56 -0.78 -25.68
C SER A 20 10.71 0.07 -25.15
N ILE A 21 10.69 0.39 -23.86
CA ILE A 21 11.82 0.97 -23.11
C ILE A 21 12.19 0.03 -21.96
N THR A 22 13.47 -0.01 -21.61
CA THR A 22 13.95 -0.85 -20.50
C THR A 22 14.14 0.00 -19.26
N ILE A 23 13.45 -0.35 -18.17
CA ILE A 23 13.70 0.23 -16.85
C ILE A 23 14.96 -0.41 -16.26
N GLY A 24 16.05 0.35 -16.19
CA GLY A 24 17.34 -0.13 -15.70
C GLY A 24 17.33 -0.55 -14.23
N LYS A 25 18.28 -1.41 -13.84
CA LYS A 25 18.40 -1.98 -12.48
C LYS A 25 18.38 -0.92 -11.37
N GLU A 26 19.05 0.20 -11.60
CA GLU A 26 19.15 1.28 -10.60
C GLU A 26 17.82 2.01 -10.39
N VAL A 27 17.01 2.16 -11.44
CA VAL A 27 15.64 2.70 -11.32
C VAL A 27 14.74 1.70 -10.59
N ARG A 28 14.82 0.40 -10.95
CA ARG A 28 14.04 -0.65 -10.28
C ARG A 28 14.32 -0.71 -8.78
N LYS A 29 15.60 -0.66 -8.37
CA LYS A 29 15.96 -0.59 -6.95
C LYS A 29 15.43 0.67 -6.27
N ALA A 30 15.56 1.83 -6.90
CA ALA A 30 15.13 3.10 -6.32
C ALA A 30 13.61 3.17 -6.08
N LEU A 31 12.83 2.47 -6.91
CA LEU A 31 11.37 2.40 -6.83
C LEU A 31 10.86 1.08 -6.21
N ASN A 32 11.76 0.22 -5.72
CA ASN A 32 11.45 -1.12 -5.20
C ASN A 32 10.55 -1.95 -6.15
N LEU A 33 10.86 -1.90 -7.45
CA LEU A 33 10.16 -2.63 -8.49
C LEU A 33 10.66 -4.08 -8.56
N ALA A 34 9.75 -5.01 -8.79
CA ALA A 34 10.05 -6.38 -9.15
C ALA A 34 10.74 -6.46 -10.53
N ASP A 35 11.37 -7.59 -10.82
CA ASP A 35 11.96 -7.81 -12.15
C ASP A 35 10.89 -7.96 -13.25
N GLU A 36 9.69 -8.44 -12.90
CA GLU A 36 8.55 -8.61 -13.81
C GLU A 36 7.21 -8.35 -13.09
N GLY A 37 6.17 -7.99 -13.84
CA GLY A 37 4.77 -7.96 -13.37
C GLY A 37 4.30 -6.64 -12.74
N ASP A 38 5.18 -5.70 -12.42
CA ASP A 38 4.75 -4.35 -12.00
C ASP A 38 4.06 -3.62 -13.15
N VAL A 39 2.97 -2.94 -12.82
CA VAL A 39 2.20 -2.13 -13.77
C VAL A 39 2.42 -0.65 -13.52
N PHE A 40 2.24 0.15 -14.56
CA PHE A 40 2.43 1.60 -14.50
C PHE A 40 1.23 2.29 -15.12
N GLU A 41 0.78 3.38 -14.49
CA GLU A 41 -0.05 4.36 -15.16
C GLU A 41 0.86 5.26 -16.00
N MET A 42 0.51 5.43 -17.28
CA MET A 42 1.24 6.29 -18.20
C MET A 42 0.49 7.60 -18.39
N ILE A 43 1.09 8.68 -17.91
CA ILE A 43 0.51 10.03 -17.92
C ILE A 43 1.35 10.89 -18.88
N VAL A 44 0.68 11.67 -19.72
CA VAL A 44 1.31 12.67 -20.59
C VAL A 44 0.92 14.05 -20.09
N GLU A 45 1.88 14.79 -19.55
CA GLU A 45 1.68 16.14 -19.00
C GLU A 45 2.89 17.01 -19.32
N ASP A 46 2.66 18.26 -19.75
CA ASP A 46 3.72 19.25 -20.03
C ASP A 46 4.84 18.75 -20.97
N GLY A 47 4.47 17.94 -21.98
CA GLY A 47 5.42 17.35 -22.93
C GLY A 47 6.32 16.25 -22.33
N ARG A 48 5.97 15.72 -21.16
CA ARG A 48 6.69 14.65 -20.46
C ARG A 48 5.82 13.40 -20.40
N ILE A 49 6.49 12.24 -20.40
CA ILE A 49 5.87 10.98 -20.02
C ILE A 49 6.21 10.74 -18.55
N ILE A 50 5.18 10.55 -17.73
CA ILE A 50 5.29 10.17 -16.33
C ILE A 50 4.79 8.74 -16.21
N LEU A 51 5.60 7.87 -15.60
CA LEU A 51 5.22 6.49 -15.30
C LEU A 51 5.09 6.35 -13.79
N GLU A 52 3.87 6.15 -13.32
CA GLU A 52 3.60 5.92 -11.90
C GLU A 52 3.40 4.42 -11.64
N PRO A 53 4.23 3.77 -10.81
CA PRO A 53 3.99 2.39 -10.42
C PRO A 53 2.63 2.25 -9.74
N LYS A 54 1.82 1.27 -10.17
CA LYS A 54 0.60 0.87 -9.47
C LYS A 54 0.73 -0.59 -9.03
N LYS A 55 0.01 -0.94 -7.98
CA LYS A 55 -0.23 -2.33 -7.61
C LYS A 55 -1.63 -2.69 -8.06
N LEU A 56 -1.75 -3.72 -8.90
CA LEU A 56 -3.07 -4.28 -9.21
C LEU A 56 -3.53 -5.03 -7.97
N VAL A 57 -4.60 -4.54 -7.35
CA VAL A 57 -5.31 -5.28 -6.32
C VAL A 57 -6.37 -6.11 -7.05
N PRO A 58 -6.38 -7.45 -6.89
CA PRO A 58 -7.48 -8.28 -7.37
C PRO A 58 -8.83 -7.71 -6.92
N ALA A 59 -9.83 -7.70 -7.80
CA ALA A 59 -11.11 -7.04 -7.51
C ALA A 59 -11.82 -7.62 -6.27
N ASP A 60 -11.64 -8.93 -6.02
CA ASP A 60 -12.13 -9.66 -4.84
C ASP A 60 -11.40 -9.29 -3.53
N GLN A 61 -10.25 -8.60 -3.61
CA GLN A 61 -9.47 -8.10 -2.47
C GLN A 61 -9.47 -6.57 -2.38
N ALA A 62 -10.12 -5.88 -3.32
CA ALA A 62 -10.17 -4.42 -3.35
C ALA A 62 -10.84 -3.83 -2.10
N TRP A 63 -11.77 -4.55 -1.48
CA TRP A 63 -12.45 -4.14 -0.25
C TRP A 63 -11.49 -3.88 0.92
N TYR A 64 -10.37 -4.60 1.00
CA TYR A 64 -9.31 -4.39 2.00
C TYR A 64 -8.68 -3.00 1.89
N TRP A 65 -8.73 -2.38 0.70
CA TRP A 65 -8.17 -1.05 0.46
C TRP A 65 -9.22 0.06 0.48
N SER A 66 -10.47 -0.25 0.84
CA SER A 66 -11.49 0.76 1.05
C SER A 66 -11.12 1.67 2.23
N GLU A 67 -11.51 2.95 2.16
CA GLU A 67 -11.20 3.92 3.23
C GLU A 67 -11.79 3.50 4.58
N GLU A 68 -13.00 2.94 4.56
CA GLU A 68 -13.70 2.40 5.74
C GLU A 68 -12.88 1.29 6.39
N TRP A 69 -12.45 0.30 5.61
CA TRP A 69 -11.69 -0.84 6.15
C TRP A 69 -10.32 -0.40 6.67
N GLN A 70 -9.62 0.48 5.95
CA GLN A 70 -8.34 1.04 6.40
C GLN A 70 -8.49 1.92 7.65
N ALA A 71 -9.64 2.57 7.85
CA ALA A 71 -9.93 3.31 9.09
C ALA A 71 -10.07 2.36 10.27
N GLY A 72 -10.84 1.28 10.13
CA GLY A 72 -10.96 0.25 11.16
C GLY A 72 -9.62 -0.44 11.48
N GLU A 73 -8.78 -0.70 10.49
CA GLU A 73 -7.43 -1.26 10.70
C GLU A 73 -6.51 -0.29 11.47
N ARG A 74 -6.63 1.02 11.25
CA ARG A 74 -5.88 2.03 12.04
C ARG A 74 -6.37 2.06 13.48
N GLU A 75 -7.68 2.09 13.69
CA GLU A 75 -8.28 2.06 15.02
C GLU A 75 -7.87 0.80 15.79
N ALA A 76 -7.97 -0.38 15.17
CA ALA A 76 -7.56 -1.64 15.78
C ALA A 76 -6.05 -1.65 16.12
N ARG A 77 -5.19 -1.08 15.28
CA ARG A 77 -3.76 -0.92 15.60
C ARG A 77 -3.52 0.02 16.77
N GLU A 78 -4.28 1.10 16.86
CA GLU A 78 -4.22 2.02 18.01
C GLU A 78 -4.71 1.34 19.30
N ASP A 79 -5.76 0.53 19.23
CA ASP A 79 -6.24 -0.28 20.35
C ASP A 79 -5.18 -1.27 20.82
N ILE A 80 -4.53 -1.99 19.90
CA ILE A 80 -3.41 -2.89 20.23
C ILE A 80 -2.24 -2.12 20.86
N ALA A 81 -1.84 -0.99 20.27
CA ALA A 81 -0.72 -0.19 20.75
C ALA A 81 -0.99 0.44 22.13
N SER A 82 -2.24 0.82 22.38
CA SER A 82 -2.68 1.41 23.65
C SER A 82 -3.09 0.37 24.69
N GLY A 83 -3.00 -0.93 24.37
CA GLY A 83 -3.37 -2.01 25.28
C GLY A 83 -4.87 -2.18 25.49
N ARG A 84 -5.73 -1.52 24.69
CA ARG A 84 -7.19 -1.71 24.67
C ARG A 84 -7.57 -3.03 23.98
N VAL A 85 -6.96 -4.13 24.44
CA VAL A 85 -7.16 -5.47 23.89
C VAL A 85 -7.53 -6.45 24.98
N ILE A 86 -8.53 -7.27 24.71
CA ILE A 86 -8.95 -8.33 25.61
C ILE A 86 -8.30 -9.63 25.14
N ARG A 87 -7.58 -10.31 26.04
CA ARG A 87 -7.09 -11.67 25.80
C ARG A 87 -8.05 -12.67 26.44
N ALA A 88 -8.34 -13.74 25.73
CA ALA A 88 -9.06 -14.90 26.25
C ALA A 88 -8.25 -16.15 25.93
N ARG A 89 -8.27 -17.12 26.84
CA ARG A 89 -7.56 -18.41 26.72
C ARG A 89 -8.45 -19.49 26.11
N SER A 90 -9.75 -19.24 26.00
CA SER A 90 -10.73 -20.10 25.33
C SER A 90 -11.84 -19.29 24.66
N VAL A 91 -12.56 -19.92 23.74
CA VAL A 91 -13.73 -19.32 23.08
C VAL A 91 -14.84 -19.03 24.09
N GLU A 92 -15.05 -19.91 25.06
CA GLU A 92 -16.04 -19.73 26.13
C GLU A 92 -15.76 -18.45 26.94
N GLU A 93 -14.48 -18.26 27.33
CA GLU A 93 -14.03 -17.06 28.05
C GLU A 93 -14.18 -15.79 27.19
N LEU A 94 -13.95 -15.89 25.87
CA LEU A 94 -14.15 -14.77 24.96
C LEU A 94 -15.63 -14.38 24.86
N MET A 95 -16.53 -15.36 24.72
CA MET A 95 -17.96 -15.13 24.60
C MET A 95 -18.55 -14.55 25.87
N GLU A 96 -18.08 -14.99 27.04
CA GLU A 96 -18.46 -14.40 28.33
C GLU A 96 -18.08 -12.91 28.39
N LYS A 97 -16.85 -12.56 28.01
CA LYS A 97 -16.36 -11.16 28.00
C LYS A 97 -17.08 -10.26 26.99
N LEU A 98 -17.52 -10.80 25.86
CA LEU A 98 -18.28 -10.04 24.85
C LEU A 98 -19.74 -9.80 25.28
N ASN A 99 -20.36 -10.78 25.95
CA ASN A 99 -21.75 -10.70 26.37
C ASN A 99 -21.95 -9.94 27.70
N SER A 100 -20.94 -9.89 28.57
CA SER A 100 -21.04 -9.23 29.87
C SER A 100 -20.93 -7.70 29.80
N GLY A 101 -20.55 -7.14 28.66
CA GLY A 101 -20.61 -5.69 28.40
C GLY A 101 -19.99 -4.85 29.51
N ASP A 102 -18.75 -5.12 29.92
CA ASP A 102 -18.03 -4.22 30.82
C ASP A 102 -16.50 -4.28 30.66
N GLU A 103 -15.98 -3.10 30.29
CA GLU A 103 -14.91 -2.34 30.94
C GLU A 103 -13.92 -3.12 31.82
N GLY A 104 -12.73 -3.35 31.28
CA GLY A 104 -11.60 -3.91 32.02
C GLY A 104 -10.27 -3.50 31.39
N GLY A 105 -9.99 -2.20 31.39
CA GLY A 105 -8.65 -1.70 31.14
C GLY A 105 -7.71 -2.13 32.26
N VAL A 106 -6.69 -2.91 31.90
CA VAL A 106 -5.27 -2.81 32.35
C VAL A 106 -4.40 -3.70 31.46
#